data_AF-Q4SP22-F1
#
_entry.id   AF-Q4SP22-F1
#
_cell.length_a   1.000
_cell.length_b   1.000
_cell.length_c   1.000
_cell.angle_alpha   90.00
_cell.angle_beta   90.00
_cell.angle_gamma   90.00
#
_symmetry.space_group_name_H-M   'P 1'
#
loop_
_entity.id
_entity.type
_entity.pdbx_description
1 polymer ?
#
loop_
_entity_poly.entity_id
_entity_poly.type
_entity_poly.pdbx_seq_one_letter_code
_entity_poly.pdbx_strand_id
1 'polypeptide(L)'
;MAEVYYVGVDVGTASVRAALVSSSGLLENVAQEPISIWEPHTDHYVQSSTQIWDKCCTVVKRVTQGVEKSRVRGIGFDATCSLVVLDQSFQPVPVTHNAGDRHKNVVMWMDHRAEEQATRITRSGHGVLSRVGGIMSPELQPPKLLWLKENLKESCWDKAAHFFDLPDFLSWKATGSLTRSLCTLVCKWTYCPPDGWDSTFWISIGLEDLVENNFSKIGSATCPPGSPLGDGLTQEAAADLGLQPGTAVGASLIDAHAGGLGVLGAAVKGFALPCEDQPISARMAVICGTSTCHMAISEQPLFVPGVWGPCLSAMVPGMWLNEGGQSATGRLIDHMVQSHPAYAQLQEQARQRPVDSSILSEHYLNNHLSSMAGSLSALDLLGSGLHVWPDFHGNRSPLADPTLKGMVIGLSLSQSLDDLALLYLATVQALAVSHRFCVNDLARPQTASLHVQLLRLPPCHSFHLLSSHLDPAGYAPYFRGNEKSRTRHQNSLFLWRLEQKSSVCPDPRQRYRAACGAARPDGGRVAGSSSPGCACVPGLQQHPGEVTGTDAPAAGHMVSSHPRLLQLFTPLSFSFYISLLQLL
;
A
#
# COMPACT_ATOMS: atom_id res chain seq x y z
N MET A 1 -8.57 8.16 39.96
CA MET A 1 -7.26 7.54 39.67
C MET A 1 -6.44 8.53 38.88
N ALA A 2 -5.12 8.58 39.07
CA ALA A 2 -4.26 9.39 38.20
C ALA A 2 -4.37 8.88 36.77
N GLU A 3 -4.39 9.78 35.79
CA GLU A 3 -4.47 9.42 34.38
C GLU A 3 -3.23 8.61 33.96
N VAL A 4 -3.44 7.56 33.18
CA VAL A 4 -2.42 6.61 32.71
C VAL A 4 -2.21 6.81 31.22
N TYR A 5 -0.96 6.61 30.78
CA TYR A 5 -0.55 6.76 29.39
C TYR A 5 0.07 5.49 28.82
N TYR A 6 0.08 5.44 27.49
CA TYR A 6 0.71 4.43 26.65
C TYR A 6 1.56 5.12 25.59
N VAL A 7 2.61 4.45 25.14
CA VAL A 7 3.47 4.95 24.05
C VAL A 7 3.31 4.05 22.83
N GLY A 8 2.96 4.62 21.68
CA GLY A 8 3.08 3.96 20.39
C GLY A 8 4.33 4.46 19.66
N VAL A 9 5.12 3.54 19.10
CA VAL A 9 6.30 3.85 18.28
C VAL A 9 6.10 3.25 16.89
N ASP A 10 6.17 4.10 15.87
CA ASP A 10 5.97 3.76 14.45
C ASP A 10 7.27 4.04 13.70
N VAL A 11 7.89 2.99 13.18
CA VAL A 11 9.09 3.08 12.31
C VAL A 11 8.67 2.93 10.85
N GLY A 12 8.31 4.06 10.26
CA GLY A 12 8.02 4.17 8.83
C GLY A 12 9.27 4.14 7.96
N THR A 13 9.09 4.39 6.66
CA THR A 13 10.18 4.28 5.66
C THR A 13 11.34 5.25 5.92
N ALA A 14 11.05 6.52 6.21
CA ALA A 14 12.07 7.58 6.30
C ALA A 14 12.15 8.27 7.67
N SER A 15 11.34 7.85 8.64
CA SER A 15 11.35 8.44 9.98
C SER A 15 10.80 7.49 11.03
N VAL A 16 11.26 7.67 12.26
CA VAL A 16 10.64 7.11 13.45
C VAL A 16 9.72 8.15 14.07
N ARG A 17 8.52 7.73 14.47
CA ARG A 17 7.54 8.53 15.20
C ARG A 17 7.21 7.88 16.53
N ALA A 18 6.94 8.69 17.54
CA ALA A 18 6.31 8.22 18.76
C ALA A 18 5.13 9.11 19.13
N ALA A 19 4.14 8.51 19.77
CA ALA A 19 2.99 9.20 20.33
C ALA A 19 2.77 8.77 21.79
N LEU A 20 2.57 9.76 22.66
CA LEU A 20 2.02 9.53 23.99
C LEU A 20 0.49 9.58 23.90
N VAL A 21 -0.16 8.51 24.34
CA VAL A 21 -1.61 8.34 24.24
C VAL A 21 -2.20 8.14 25.62
N SER A 22 -3.29 8.84 25.94
CA SER A 22 -4.04 8.64 27.18
C SER A 22 -4.79 7.30 27.16
N SER A 23 -5.28 6.87 28.33
CA SER A 23 -6.13 5.68 28.43
C SER A 23 -7.48 5.78 27.70
N SER A 24 -7.88 6.97 27.28
CA SER A 24 -9.07 7.19 26.43
C SER A 24 -8.75 7.25 24.93
N GLY A 25 -7.47 7.06 24.54
CA GLY A 25 -7.05 7.09 23.14
C GLY A 25 -6.73 8.49 22.61
N LEU A 26 -6.60 9.50 23.47
CA LEU A 26 -6.25 10.87 23.05
C LEU A 26 -4.74 11.02 22.88
N LEU A 27 -4.33 11.66 21.79
CA LEU A 27 -2.92 11.99 21.53
C LEU A 27 -2.49 13.21 22.35
N GLU A 28 -1.62 13.00 23.32
CA GLU A 28 -1.11 14.05 24.21
C GLU A 28 0.11 14.76 23.62
N ASN A 29 1.04 13.96 23.08
CA ASN A 29 2.28 14.46 22.50
C ASN A 29 2.75 13.54 21.37
N VAL A 30 3.41 14.12 20.37
CA VAL A 30 3.95 13.40 19.20
C VAL A 30 5.34 13.94 18.91
N ALA A 31 6.25 13.04 18.57
CA ALA A 31 7.60 13.39 18.12
C ALA A 31 7.97 12.56 16.90
N GLN A 32 8.85 13.12 16.08
CA GLN A 32 9.40 12.46 14.89
C GLN A 32 10.89 12.75 14.77
N GLU A 33 11.62 11.77 14.24
CA GLU A 33 13.03 11.88 13.86
C GLU A 33 13.26 11.20 12.50
N PRO A 34 14.02 11.81 11.58
CA PRO A 34 14.38 11.16 10.32
C PRO A 34 15.36 10.00 10.56
N ILE A 35 15.28 8.97 9.71
CA ILE A 35 16.25 7.87 9.64
C ILE A 35 16.89 7.84 8.25
N SER A 36 18.15 7.39 8.20
CA SER A 36 18.91 7.35 6.96
C SER A 36 18.47 6.17 6.10
N ILE A 37 18.42 6.39 4.79
CA ILE A 37 18.20 5.36 3.77
C ILE A 37 19.42 5.39 2.86
N TRP A 38 20.00 4.22 2.58
CA TRP A 38 21.11 4.09 1.65
C TRP A 38 20.73 3.20 0.48
N GLU A 39 21.14 3.61 -0.72
CA GLU A 39 20.97 2.86 -1.96
C GLU A 39 22.36 2.47 -2.52
N PRO A 40 22.99 1.39 -2.02
CA PRO A 40 24.31 0.96 -2.49
C PRO A 40 24.34 0.55 -3.97
N HIS A 41 23.20 0.06 -4.49
CA HIS A 41 22.98 -0.28 -5.90
C HIS A 41 21.53 0.04 -6.24
N THR A 42 21.22 0.20 -7.54
CA THR A 42 19.85 0.38 -8.01
C THR A 42 18.93 -0.69 -7.42
N ASP A 43 17.79 -0.26 -6.88
CA ASP A 43 16.76 -1.11 -6.24
C ASP A 43 17.20 -1.84 -4.97
N HIS A 44 18.41 -1.59 -4.47
CA HIS A 44 18.91 -2.12 -3.20
C HIS A 44 18.82 -1.03 -2.14
N TYR A 45 17.88 -1.14 -1.21
CA TYR A 45 17.65 -0.16 -0.14
C TYR A 45 17.97 -0.76 1.22
N VAL A 46 18.86 -0.10 1.97
CA VAL A 46 19.31 -0.58 3.29
C VAL A 46 19.20 0.49 4.36
N GLN A 47 19.09 0.02 5.60
CA GLN A 47 18.96 0.80 6.82
C GLN A 47 19.86 0.29 7.95
N SER A 48 19.87 1.00 9.07
CA SER A 48 20.60 0.65 10.28
C SER A 48 19.67 0.41 11.46
N SER A 49 19.69 -0.80 11.98
CA SER A 49 18.89 -1.16 13.16
C SER A 49 19.32 -0.38 14.41
N THR A 50 20.62 -0.11 14.56
CA THR A 50 21.17 0.73 15.64
C THR A 50 20.63 2.16 15.56
N GLN A 51 20.74 2.79 14.38
CA GLN A 51 20.23 4.16 14.20
C GLN A 51 18.71 4.22 14.45
N ILE A 52 17.96 3.24 13.96
CA ILE A 52 16.50 3.16 14.17
C ILE A 52 16.19 3.11 15.68
N TRP A 53 16.86 2.25 16.44
CA TRP A 53 16.67 2.16 17.90
C TRP A 53 17.01 3.49 18.59
N ASP A 54 18.15 4.11 18.25
CA ASP A 54 18.54 5.40 18.82
C ASP A 54 17.49 6.49 18.55
N LYS A 55 16.89 6.49 17.36
CA LYS A 55 15.80 7.40 17.01
C LYS A 55 14.52 7.09 17.77
N CYS A 56 14.16 5.81 17.96
CA CYS A 56 13.06 5.39 18.85
C CYS A 56 13.24 5.95 20.26
N CYS A 57 14.43 5.75 20.84
CA CYS A 57 14.78 6.28 22.16
C CYS A 57 14.65 7.80 22.25
N THR A 58 15.10 8.51 21.22
CA THR A 58 15.00 9.97 21.13
C THR A 58 13.55 10.43 21.13
N VAL A 59 12.70 9.87 20.26
CA VAL A 59 11.30 10.30 20.16
C VAL A 59 10.47 9.90 21.39
N VAL A 60 10.74 8.73 21.99
CA VAL A 60 10.04 8.28 23.21
C VAL A 60 10.35 9.19 24.39
N LYS A 61 11.62 9.55 24.59
CA LYS A 61 12.03 10.53 25.62
C LYS A 61 11.37 11.89 25.39
N ARG A 62 11.23 12.31 24.13
CA ARG A 62 10.59 13.60 23.79
C ARG A 62 9.09 13.60 24.12
N VAL A 63 8.35 12.55 23.75
CA VAL A 63 6.89 12.51 24.00
C VAL A 63 6.54 12.31 25.47
N THR A 64 7.43 11.68 26.24
CA THR A 64 7.23 11.42 27.67
C THR A 64 7.84 12.49 28.59
N GLN A 65 8.42 13.56 28.03
CA GLN A 65 9.02 14.63 28.81
C GLN A 65 7.99 15.26 29.77
N GLY A 66 8.32 15.31 31.06
CA GLY A 66 7.43 15.85 32.09
C GLY A 66 6.34 14.88 32.58
N VAL A 67 6.28 13.67 32.04
CA VAL A 67 5.40 12.60 32.51
C VAL A 67 6.14 11.74 33.53
N GLU A 68 5.50 11.48 34.67
CA GLU A 68 6.04 10.53 35.65
C GLU A 68 6.09 9.13 35.04
N LYS A 69 7.27 8.48 35.09
CA LYS A 69 7.50 7.18 34.44
C LYS A 69 6.51 6.10 34.85
N SER A 70 6.06 6.11 36.12
CA SER A 70 5.08 5.16 36.68
C SER A 70 3.69 5.26 36.03
N ARG A 71 3.39 6.39 35.36
CA ARG A 71 2.13 6.63 34.65
C ARG A 71 2.13 6.08 33.23
N VAL A 72 3.30 5.76 32.67
CA VAL A 72 3.41 5.06 31.38
C VAL A 72 3.31 3.57 31.64
N ARG A 73 2.19 2.96 31.25
CA ARG A 73 1.87 1.57 31.62
C ARG A 73 2.13 0.55 30.53
N GLY A 74 2.37 1.00 29.30
CA GLY A 74 2.78 0.13 28.21
C GLY A 74 3.39 0.88 27.04
N ILE A 75 4.16 0.15 26.24
CA ILE A 75 4.72 0.59 24.98
C ILE A 75 4.44 -0.45 23.89
N GLY A 76 4.07 0.01 22.70
CA GLY A 76 3.88 -0.80 21.50
C GLY A 76 4.78 -0.34 20.37
N PHE A 77 5.23 -1.28 19.54
CA PHE A 77 6.07 -1.00 18.38
C PHE A 77 5.41 -1.52 17.11
N ASP A 78 5.34 -0.66 16.12
CA ASP A 78 5.05 -1.01 14.74
C ASP A 78 6.16 -0.49 13.81
N ALA A 79 6.34 -1.16 12.68
CA ALA A 79 7.36 -0.78 11.70
C ALA A 79 7.04 -1.32 10.31
N THR A 80 7.73 -0.79 9.30
CA THR A 80 7.78 -1.43 7.97
C THR A 80 8.26 -2.88 8.08
N CYS A 81 7.82 -3.75 7.17
CA CYS A 81 8.23 -5.16 7.14
C CYS A 81 9.63 -5.39 6.56
N SER A 82 10.62 -4.69 7.10
CA SER A 82 12.03 -4.77 6.70
C SER A 82 12.75 -5.92 7.43
N LEU A 83 13.82 -6.46 6.83
CA LEU A 83 14.58 -7.60 7.37
C LEU A 83 15.83 -7.13 8.12
N VAL A 84 15.92 -7.39 9.41
CA VAL A 84 17.09 -7.11 10.26
C VAL A 84 17.93 -8.37 10.44
N VAL A 85 19.25 -8.25 10.27
CA VAL A 85 20.19 -9.38 10.42
C VAL A 85 21.18 -9.13 11.56
N LEU A 86 21.27 -10.09 12.49
CA LEU A 86 22.15 -10.06 13.65
C LEU A 86 22.93 -11.38 13.80
N ASP A 87 24.11 -11.30 14.43
CA ASP A 87 24.93 -12.47 14.79
C ASP A 87 24.51 -13.10 16.13
N GLN A 88 25.24 -14.14 16.56
CA GLN A 88 24.98 -14.89 17.79
C GLN A 88 25.07 -14.03 19.07
N SER A 89 25.79 -12.90 19.02
CA SER A 89 25.94 -11.92 20.10
C SER A 89 25.01 -10.71 19.90
N PHE A 90 24.00 -10.86 19.03
CA PHE A 90 23.05 -9.84 18.66
C PHE A 90 23.69 -8.56 18.10
N GLN A 91 24.86 -8.66 17.47
CA GLN A 91 25.50 -7.54 16.80
C GLN A 91 25.05 -7.44 15.33
N PRO A 92 24.93 -6.23 14.77
CA PRO A 92 24.60 -6.01 13.36
C PRO A 92 25.51 -6.77 12.38
N VAL A 93 24.89 -7.53 11.47
CA VAL A 93 25.57 -8.20 10.36
C VAL A 93 25.27 -7.47 9.05
N PRO A 94 26.29 -6.97 8.32
CA PRO A 94 26.05 -6.21 7.10
C PRO A 94 25.32 -7.01 6.02
N VAL A 95 24.34 -6.38 5.38
CA VAL A 95 23.55 -6.93 4.25
C VAL A 95 23.95 -6.31 2.91
N THR A 96 25.20 -5.85 2.81
CA THR A 96 25.81 -5.28 1.59
C THR A 96 27.15 -5.95 1.32
N HIS A 97 27.66 -5.82 0.08
CA HIS A 97 28.98 -6.37 -0.27
C HIS A 97 30.13 -5.71 0.52
N ASN A 98 29.94 -4.50 1.04
CA ASN A 98 30.91 -3.84 1.89
C ASN A 98 30.78 -4.33 3.34
N ALA A 99 31.42 -5.47 3.64
CA ALA A 99 31.39 -6.09 4.97
C ALA A 99 32.00 -5.24 6.09
N GLY A 100 32.72 -4.15 5.77
CA GLY A 100 33.27 -3.22 6.76
C GLY A 100 32.22 -2.30 7.39
N ASP A 101 31.07 -2.08 6.73
CA ASP A 101 30.01 -1.21 7.20
C ASP A 101 28.92 -2.01 7.92
N ARG A 102 29.22 -2.45 9.15
CA ARG A 102 28.31 -3.26 9.97
C ARG A 102 26.97 -2.58 10.27
N HIS A 103 26.88 -1.26 10.12
CA HIS A 103 25.67 -0.52 10.43
C HIS A 103 24.57 -0.71 9.38
N LYS A 104 24.90 -1.15 8.15
CA LYS A 104 23.91 -1.45 7.10
C LYS A 104 23.44 -2.89 7.19
N ASN A 105 22.66 -3.21 8.23
CA ASN A 105 22.20 -4.55 8.57
C ASN A 105 20.69 -4.79 8.37
N VAL A 106 20.01 -3.85 7.73
CA VAL A 106 18.58 -3.94 7.44
C VAL A 106 18.36 -3.91 5.94
N VAL A 107 17.73 -4.95 5.37
CA VAL A 107 17.20 -4.91 3.99
C VAL A 107 15.79 -4.32 4.07
N MET A 108 15.57 -3.17 3.42
CA MET A 108 14.29 -2.46 3.52
C MET A 108 13.14 -3.24 2.86
N TRP A 109 11.90 -2.93 3.25
CA TRP A 109 10.70 -3.53 2.68
C TRP A 109 10.65 -3.37 1.15
N MET A 110 10.93 -2.17 0.63
CA MET A 110 10.90 -1.79 -0.80
C MET A 110 12.13 -2.23 -1.61
N ASP A 111 13.05 -2.98 -1.01
CA ASP A 111 14.22 -3.51 -1.70
C ASP A 111 13.82 -4.64 -2.65
N HIS A 112 14.18 -4.53 -3.94
CA HIS A 112 13.83 -5.49 -4.99
C HIS A 112 15.01 -6.34 -5.45
N ARG A 113 16.13 -6.39 -4.70
CA ARG A 113 17.31 -7.20 -5.05
C ARG A 113 17.01 -8.68 -5.31
N ALA A 114 15.93 -9.18 -4.69
CA ALA A 114 15.54 -10.58 -4.67
C ALA A 114 14.48 -10.95 -5.74
N GLU A 115 14.33 -10.15 -6.81
CA GLU A 115 13.36 -10.39 -7.88
C GLU A 115 13.55 -11.77 -8.56
N GLU A 116 14.78 -12.18 -8.81
CA GLU A 116 15.08 -13.49 -9.41
C GLU A 116 14.67 -14.63 -8.48
N GLN A 117 15.00 -14.53 -7.19
CA GLN A 117 14.66 -15.50 -6.16
C GLN A 117 13.15 -15.61 -5.99
N ALA A 118 12.44 -14.47 -5.96
CA ALA A 118 10.98 -14.43 -5.88
C ALA A 118 10.33 -15.13 -7.10
N THR A 119 10.87 -14.89 -8.29
CA THR A 119 10.44 -15.56 -9.53
C THR A 119 10.67 -17.07 -9.45
N ARG A 120 11.84 -17.52 -8.99
CA ARG A 120 12.16 -18.95 -8.80
C ARG A 120 11.24 -19.60 -7.77
N ILE A 121 11.00 -18.94 -6.64
CA ILE A 121 10.09 -19.43 -5.58
C ILE A 121 8.67 -19.53 -6.12
N THR A 122 8.18 -18.54 -6.87
CA THR A 122 6.85 -18.58 -7.50
C THR A 122 6.73 -19.78 -8.45
N ARG A 123 7.74 -20.05 -9.27
CA ARG A 123 7.76 -21.19 -10.21
C ARG A 123 7.75 -22.56 -9.52
N SER A 124 8.12 -22.65 -8.24
CA SER A 124 8.06 -23.91 -7.49
C SER A 124 6.63 -24.44 -7.34
N GLY A 125 5.62 -23.56 -7.40
CA GLY A 125 4.22 -23.93 -7.19
C GLY A 125 3.91 -24.43 -5.78
N HIS A 126 4.78 -24.14 -4.79
CA HIS A 126 4.61 -24.61 -3.42
C HIS A 126 3.29 -24.15 -2.80
N GLY A 127 2.68 -24.98 -1.94
CA GLY A 127 1.35 -24.74 -1.37
C GLY A 127 1.22 -23.43 -0.57
N VAL A 128 2.33 -22.94 0.01
CA VAL A 128 2.37 -21.65 0.73
C VAL A 128 2.02 -20.44 -0.14
N LEU A 129 2.23 -20.54 -1.46
CA LEU A 129 1.91 -19.46 -2.41
C LEU A 129 0.43 -19.10 -2.42
N SER A 130 -0.45 -20.06 -2.08
CA SER A 130 -1.90 -19.83 -1.98
C SER A 130 -2.29 -18.74 -0.99
N ARG A 131 -1.44 -18.46 0.02
CA ARG A 131 -1.68 -17.45 1.07
C ARG A 131 -1.06 -16.09 0.79
N VAL A 132 -0.23 -15.98 -0.26
CA VAL A 132 0.39 -14.72 -0.71
C VAL A 132 -0.15 -14.27 -2.07
N GLY A 133 -1.36 -14.71 -2.44
CA GLY A 133 -2.00 -14.33 -3.71
C GLY A 133 -1.49 -15.08 -4.94
N GLY A 134 -0.74 -16.18 -4.75
CA GLY A 134 -0.24 -17.05 -5.83
C GLY A 134 1.11 -16.65 -6.41
N ILE A 135 1.60 -15.44 -6.14
CA ILE A 135 2.90 -14.93 -6.62
C ILE A 135 3.70 -14.42 -5.43
N MET A 136 4.94 -14.90 -5.30
CA MET A 136 5.86 -14.44 -4.26
C MET A 136 6.40 -13.06 -4.66
N SER A 137 6.14 -12.04 -3.83
CA SER A 137 6.75 -10.71 -4.00
C SER A 137 8.22 -10.72 -3.56
N PRO A 138 9.13 -10.00 -4.25
CA PRO A 138 10.52 -9.81 -3.80
C PRO A 138 10.63 -9.08 -2.45
N GLU A 139 9.56 -8.39 -2.04
CA GLU A 139 9.50 -7.65 -0.78
C GLU A 139 9.29 -8.57 0.44
N LEU A 140 8.87 -9.82 0.23
CA LEU A 140 8.70 -10.82 1.29
C LEU A 140 10.07 -11.36 1.77
N GLN A 141 10.09 -11.97 2.94
CA GLN A 141 11.36 -12.36 3.58
C GLN A 141 12.04 -13.60 2.94
N PRO A 142 11.33 -14.65 2.50
CA PRO A 142 12.00 -15.83 1.92
C PRO A 142 12.88 -15.51 0.68
N PRO A 143 12.43 -14.70 -0.30
CA PRO A 143 13.30 -14.24 -1.40
C PRO A 143 14.53 -13.49 -0.91
N LYS A 144 14.38 -12.56 0.05
CA LYS A 144 15.50 -11.78 0.62
C LYS A 144 16.53 -12.69 1.30
N LEU A 145 16.07 -13.68 2.07
CA LEU A 145 16.93 -14.66 2.73
C LEU A 145 17.68 -15.52 1.71
N LEU A 146 17.00 -15.99 0.67
CA LEU A 146 17.63 -16.75 -0.41
C LEU A 146 18.69 -15.91 -1.13
N TRP A 147 18.39 -14.64 -1.41
CA TRP A 147 19.36 -13.72 -2.00
C TRP A 147 20.58 -13.53 -1.11
N LEU A 148 20.41 -13.36 0.21
CA LEU A 148 21.53 -13.23 1.16
C LEU A 148 22.38 -14.50 1.20
N LYS A 149 21.77 -15.69 1.16
CA LYS A 149 22.50 -16.98 1.10
C LYS A 149 23.30 -17.12 -0.19
N GLU A 150 22.73 -16.74 -1.32
CA GLU A 150 23.37 -16.89 -2.65
C GLU A 150 24.46 -15.83 -2.89
N ASN A 151 24.29 -14.59 -2.41
CA ASN A 151 25.14 -13.45 -2.80
C ASN A 151 26.06 -12.97 -1.68
N LEU A 152 25.71 -13.22 -0.41
CA LEU A 152 26.46 -12.75 0.77
C LEU A 152 26.70 -13.90 1.76
N LYS A 153 27.06 -15.08 1.26
CA LYS A 153 27.23 -16.28 2.08
C LYS A 153 28.22 -16.09 3.23
N GLU A 154 29.48 -15.81 2.90
CA GLU A 154 30.58 -15.71 3.88
C GLU A 154 30.47 -14.45 4.76
N SER A 155 30.03 -13.34 4.16
CA SER A 155 30.01 -12.03 4.83
C SER A 155 28.78 -11.84 5.72
N CYS A 156 27.65 -12.46 5.38
CA CYS A 156 26.36 -12.30 6.06
C CYS A 156 25.78 -13.64 6.53
N TRP A 157 25.46 -14.55 5.61
CA TRP A 157 24.67 -15.76 5.90
C TRP A 157 25.30 -16.65 6.98
N ASP A 158 26.60 -16.95 6.84
CA ASP A 158 27.33 -17.83 7.75
C ASP A 158 27.52 -17.21 9.14
N LYS A 159 27.44 -15.88 9.24
CA LYS A 159 27.56 -15.13 10.51
C LYS A 159 26.21 -14.87 11.18
N ALA A 160 25.13 -14.89 10.40
CA ALA A 160 23.79 -14.59 10.89
C ALA A 160 23.27 -15.69 11.81
N ALA A 161 22.83 -15.30 13.00
CA ALA A 161 22.15 -16.16 13.96
C ALA A 161 20.69 -15.74 14.17
N HIS A 162 20.34 -14.50 13.86
CA HIS A 162 18.97 -14.02 13.98
C HIS A 162 18.57 -13.19 12.76
N PHE A 163 17.48 -13.61 12.14
CA PHE A 163 16.72 -12.85 11.17
C PHE A 163 15.43 -12.41 11.85
N PHE A 164 15.20 -11.10 11.82
CA PHE A 164 14.04 -10.46 12.42
C PHE A 164 13.30 -9.67 11.36
N ASP A 165 11.98 -9.68 11.43
CA ASP A 165 11.22 -8.57 10.88
C ASP A 165 11.47 -7.34 11.78
N LEU A 166 11.55 -6.14 11.20
CA LEU A 166 11.88 -4.92 11.95
C LEU A 166 10.97 -4.67 13.16
N PRO A 167 9.64 -4.88 13.12
CA PRO A 167 8.79 -4.80 14.30
C PRO A 167 9.22 -5.75 15.43
N ASP A 168 9.57 -6.99 15.08
CA ASP A 168 10.02 -7.98 16.05
C ASP A 168 11.39 -7.64 16.63
N PHE A 169 12.31 -7.10 15.82
CA PHE A 169 13.58 -6.56 16.31
C PHE A 169 13.37 -5.50 17.39
N LEU A 170 12.44 -4.56 17.19
CA LEU A 170 12.17 -3.50 18.16
C LEU A 170 11.63 -4.06 19.48
N SER A 171 10.66 -4.98 19.39
CA SER A 171 10.08 -5.60 20.58
C SER A 171 11.09 -6.51 21.31
N TRP A 172 11.98 -7.20 20.59
CA TRP A 172 13.11 -7.93 21.16
C TRP A 172 14.11 -6.99 21.82
N LYS A 173 14.52 -5.90 21.15
CA LYS A 173 15.48 -4.95 21.72
C LYS A 173 14.94 -4.30 23.00
N ALA A 174 13.62 -4.15 23.10
CA ALA A 174 12.93 -3.67 24.29
C ALA A 174 12.85 -4.69 25.44
N THR A 175 12.72 -5.99 25.16
CA THR A 175 12.31 -7.02 26.15
C THR A 175 13.31 -8.17 26.36
N GLY A 176 14.23 -8.37 25.43
CA GLY A 176 15.05 -9.58 25.32
C GLY A 176 14.30 -10.83 24.84
N SER A 177 12.98 -10.77 24.65
CA SER A 177 12.17 -11.92 24.20
C SER A 177 12.40 -12.22 22.73
N LEU A 178 12.68 -13.49 22.40
CA LEU A 178 12.78 -13.96 21.01
C LEU A 178 11.43 -14.34 20.39
N THR A 179 10.33 -14.21 21.13
CA THR A 179 8.99 -14.49 20.62
C THR A 179 8.66 -13.55 19.47
N ARG A 180 8.15 -14.08 18.37
CA ARG A 180 7.77 -13.32 17.17
C ARG A 180 6.28 -12.99 17.17
N SER A 181 5.92 -11.88 16.54
CA SER A 181 4.52 -11.56 16.28
C SER A 181 3.93 -12.48 15.21
N LEU A 182 2.70 -12.93 15.39
CA LEU A 182 1.95 -13.59 14.31
C LEU A 182 1.71 -12.64 13.12
N CYS A 183 1.68 -11.32 13.34
CA CYS A 183 1.53 -10.35 12.26
C CYS A 183 2.65 -10.46 11.23
N THR A 184 3.90 -10.43 11.69
CA THR A 184 5.08 -10.48 10.83
C THR A 184 5.17 -11.83 10.14
N LEU A 185 5.18 -12.91 10.93
CA LEU A 185 5.45 -14.25 10.42
C LEU A 185 4.40 -14.75 9.43
N VAL A 186 3.11 -14.53 9.71
CA VAL A 186 2.04 -15.02 8.83
C VAL A 186 2.00 -14.21 7.53
N CYS A 187 2.15 -12.88 7.62
CA CYS A 187 2.03 -12.02 6.44
C CYS A 187 3.27 -12.03 5.55
N LYS A 188 4.48 -12.22 6.10
CA LYS A 188 5.74 -11.96 5.38
C LYS A 188 6.73 -13.12 5.36
N TRP A 189 6.53 -14.16 6.19
CA TRP A 189 7.46 -15.28 6.31
C TRP A 189 6.88 -16.63 5.91
N THR A 190 5.58 -16.73 5.58
CA THR A 190 4.84 -17.96 5.22
C THR A 190 4.47 -18.87 6.40
N TYR A 191 4.57 -18.38 7.64
CA TYR A 191 4.11 -19.13 8.83
C TYR A 191 2.59 -19.33 8.81
N CYS A 192 2.11 -20.51 9.22
CA CYS A 192 0.69 -20.85 9.14
C CYS A 192 0.15 -21.42 10.47
N PRO A 193 -0.46 -20.60 11.35
CA PRO A 193 -1.09 -21.11 12.57
C PRO A 193 -2.32 -21.99 12.24
N PRO A 194 -2.59 -23.07 12.99
CA PRO A 194 -1.80 -23.59 14.12
C PRO A 194 -0.60 -24.47 13.70
N ASP A 195 -0.48 -24.82 12.42
CA ASP A 195 0.50 -25.78 11.89
C ASP A 195 1.97 -25.33 12.02
N GLY A 196 2.20 -24.02 12.02
CA GLY A 196 3.49 -23.38 12.20
C GLY A 196 4.31 -23.23 10.90
N TRP A 197 5.61 -23.53 10.98
CA TRP A 197 6.52 -23.50 9.84
C TRP A 197 6.37 -24.75 8.97
N ASP A 198 6.24 -24.57 7.66
CA ASP A 198 6.29 -25.66 6.71
C ASP A 198 7.75 -25.94 6.30
N SER A 199 8.37 -26.98 6.86
CA SER A 199 9.77 -27.33 6.55
C SER A 199 9.97 -27.71 5.09
N THR A 200 8.95 -28.29 4.43
CA THR A 200 9.05 -28.72 3.03
C THR A 200 9.24 -27.52 2.10
N PHE A 201 8.63 -26.38 2.44
CA PHE A 201 8.84 -25.11 1.74
C PHE A 201 10.31 -24.68 1.81
N TRP A 202 10.84 -24.48 3.02
CA TRP A 202 12.20 -23.97 3.24
C TRP A 202 13.27 -24.88 2.64
N ILE A 203 13.10 -26.20 2.74
CA ILE A 203 13.98 -27.18 2.09
C ILE A 203 13.90 -27.05 0.57
N SER A 204 12.69 -26.95 0.00
CA SER A 204 12.51 -26.89 -1.47
C SER A 204 13.15 -25.67 -2.13
N ILE A 205 13.30 -24.56 -1.39
CA ILE A 205 13.90 -23.32 -1.89
C ILE A 205 15.40 -23.20 -1.54
N GLY A 206 16.00 -24.24 -0.94
CA GLY A 206 17.42 -24.27 -0.59
C GLY A 206 17.76 -23.43 0.65
N LEU A 207 16.84 -23.35 1.62
CA LEU A 207 17.00 -22.69 2.93
C LEU A 207 16.79 -23.68 4.09
N GLU A 208 17.20 -24.93 3.91
CA GLU A 208 17.05 -26.03 4.86
C GLU A 208 17.75 -25.79 6.21
N ASP A 209 18.80 -24.99 6.22
CA ASP A 209 19.56 -24.60 7.41
C ASP A 209 18.76 -23.67 8.35
N LEU A 210 17.69 -23.05 7.85
CA LEU A 210 16.74 -22.32 8.71
C LEU A 210 15.80 -23.25 9.48
N VAL A 211 15.69 -24.53 9.09
CA VAL A 211 14.85 -25.52 9.80
C VAL A 211 15.54 -26.05 11.06
N GLU A 212 16.86 -25.97 11.11
CA GLU A 212 17.68 -26.45 12.22
C GLU A 212 17.31 -25.78 13.54
N ASN A 213 17.58 -26.49 14.65
CA ASN A 213 17.36 -26.00 16.01
C ASN A 213 15.94 -25.42 16.23
N ASN A 214 14.93 -26.05 15.62
CA ASN A 214 13.53 -25.63 15.68
C ASN A 214 13.34 -24.18 15.19
N PHE A 215 13.88 -23.86 14.00
CA PHE A 215 13.72 -22.55 13.38
C PHE A 215 14.27 -21.38 14.20
N SER A 216 15.28 -21.61 15.06
CA SER A 216 15.77 -20.62 16.02
C SER A 216 16.23 -19.31 15.38
N LYS A 217 16.76 -19.35 14.15
CA LYS A 217 17.19 -18.16 13.42
C LYS A 217 16.04 -17.24 12.99
N ILE A 218 14.85 -17.79 12.75
CA ILE A 218 13.69 -17.05 12.22
C ILE A 218 12.54 -16.92 13.23
N GLY A 219 12.55 -17.73 14.29
CA GLY A 219 11.62 -17.66 15.41
C GLY A 219 10.96 -19.00 15.71
N SER A 220 11.17 -19.52 16.92
CA SER A 220 10.62 -20.79 17.39
C SER A 220 9.35 -20.63 18.24
N ALA A 221 9.08 -19.43 18.73
CA ALA A 221 7.93 -19.08 19.56
C ALA A 221 7.19 -17.89 18.95
N THR A 222 5.86 -17.92 19.02
CA THR A 222 5.01 -16.91 18.41
C THR A 222 3.88 -16.52 19.34
N CYS A 223 3.35 -15.31 19.18
CA CYS A 223 2.15 -14.88 19.89
C CYS A 223 1.34 -13.86 19.06
N PRO A 224 0.02 -13.73 19.32
CA PRO A 224 -0.78 -12.70 18.69
C PRO A 224 -0.27 -11.29 19.04
N PRO A 225 -0.41 -10.31 18.13
CA PRO A 225 -0.09 -8.92 18.41
C PRO A 225 -0.72 -8.40 19.69
N GLY A 226 -0.02 -7.53 20.41
CA GLY A 226 -0.47 -6.95 21.69
C GLY A 226 -0.31 -7.87 22.91
N SER A 227 0.05 -9.15 22.74
CA SER A 227 0.40 -10.03 23.86
C SER A 227 1.62 -9.50 24.62
N PRO A 228 1.68 -9.60 25.96
CA PRO A 228 2.85 -9.14 26.71
C PRO A 228 4.09 -9.98 26.37
N LEU A 229 5.21 -9.31 26.14
CA LEU A 229 6.50 -9.94 25.83
C LEU A 229 7.48 -9.86 27.01
N GLY A 230 8.07 -11.01 27.35
CA GLY A 230 9.01 -11.13 28.47
C GLY A 230 8.39 -10.61 29.78
N ASP A 231 9.21 -10.00 30.62
CA ASP A 231 8.77 -9.30 31.82
C ASP A 231 8.57 -7.79 31.56
N GLY A 232 8.34 -7.39 30.31
CA GLY A 232 8.30 -5.99 29.87
C GLY A 232 9.68 -5.42 29.54
N LEU A 233 9.83 -4.10 29.67
CA LEU A 233 11.10 -3.42 29.39
C LEU A 233 12.24 -3.96 30.26
N THR A 234 13.35 -4.34 29.62
CA THR A 234 14.59 -4.65 30.34
C THR A 234 15.15 -3.40 31.03
N GLN A 235 16.10 -3.58 31.95
CA GLN A 235 16.76 -2.44 32.59
C GLN A 235 17.48 -1.54 31.57
N GLU A 236 18.18 -2.15 30.60
CA GLU A 236 18.87 -1.45 29.52
C GLU A 236 17.87 -0.67 28.64
N ALA A 237 16.83 -1.34 28.13
CA ALA A 237 15.84 -0.70 27.28
C ALA A 237 15.07 0.41 28.00
N ALA A 238 14.75 0.24 29.28
CA ALA A 238 14.11 1.28 30.08
C ALA A 238 15.01 2.51 30.26
N ALA A 239 16.32 2.32 30.45
CA ALA A 239 17.29 3.42 30.51
C ALA A 239 17.40 4.15 29.15
N ASP A 240 17.48 3.39 28.07
CA ASP A 240 17.53 3.90 26.69
C ASP A 240 16.28 4.71 26.32
N LEU A 241 15.09 4.20 26.64
CA LEU A 241 13.79 4.82 26.34
C LEU A 241 13.39 5.90 27.35
N GLY A 242 14.04 5.97 28.51
CA GLY A 242 13.67 6.89 29.59
C GLY A 242 12.42 6.47 30.37
N LEU A 243 12.07 5.18 30.36
CA LEU A 243 10.87 4.62 31.00
C LEU A 243 11.21 3.82 32.27
N GLN A 244 10.23 3.16 32.87
CA GLN A 244 10.41 2.28 34.03
C GLN A 244 10.71 0.84 33.57
N PRO A 245 11.69 0.14 34.16
CA PRO A 245 11.87 -1.29 33.95
C PRO A 245 10.58 -2.06 34.27
N GLY A 246 10.25 -3.06 33.47
CA GLY A 246 9.01 -3.82 33.61
C GLY A 246 7.75 -3.12 33.06
N THR A 247 7.88 -1.95 32.43
CA THR A 247 6.75 -1.38 31.63
C THR A 247 6.36 -2.41 30.56
N ALA A 248 5.06 -2.71 30.46
CA ALA A 248 4.58 -3.76 29.55
C ALA A 248 4.92 -3.44 28.09
N VAL A 249 5.38 -4.44 27.34
CA VAL A 249 5.65 -4.33 25.90
C VAL A 249 4.76 -5.30 25.18
N GLY A 250 3.94 -4.79 24.25
CA GLY A 250 3.10 -5.63 23.41
C GLY A 250 3.89 -6.26 22.25
N ALA A 251 3.51 -7.47 21.86
CA ALA A 251 3.97 -8.09 20.63
C ALA A 251 3.68 -7.20 19.43
N SER A 252 4.66 -7.11 18.53
CA SER A 252 4.76 -6.08 17.49
C SER A 252 3.69 -6.20 16.40
N LEU A 253 3.54 -5.15 15.60
CA LEU A 253 2.72 -5.14 14.37
C LEU A 253 3.52 -4.59 13.19
N ILE A 254 3.18 -5.01 11.98
CA ILE A 254 3.58 -4.27 10.78
C ILE A 254 2.80 -2.94 10.77
N ASP A 255 3.43 -1.86 10.35
CA ASP A 255 2.90 -0.48 10.31
C ASP A 255 1.45 -0.38 9.78
N ALA A 256 1.17 -0.95 8.61
CA ALA A 256 -0.16 -0.92 8.03
C ALA A 256 -1.18 -1.68 8.89
N HIS A 257 -0.76 -2.74 9.59
CA HIS A 257 -1.62 -3.56 10.44
C HIS A 257 -1.90 -2.85 11.77
N ALA A 258 -0.93 -2.10 12.30
CA ALA A 258 -1.14 -1.20 13.43
C ALA A 258 -2.13 -0.09 13.07
N GLY A 259 -2.00 0.51 11.88
CA GLY A 259 -2.98 1.42 11.32
C GLY A 259 -4.37 0.80 11.20
N GLY A 260 -4.45 -0.42 10.67
CA GLY A 260 -5.67 -1.22 10.57
C GLY A 260 -6.35 -1.42 11.91
N LEU A 261 -5.60 -1.90 12.91
CA LEU A 261 -6.10 -2.07 14.27
C LEU A 261 -6.58 -0.75 14.89
N GLY A 262 -5.84 0.33 14.68
CA GLY A 262 -6.14 1.65 15.21
C GLY A 262 -7.46 2.25 14.71
N VAL A 263 -7.91 1.90 13.51
CA VAL A 263 -9.18 2.40 12.97
C VAL A 263 -10.33 1.40 13.05
N LEU A 264 -10.07 0.11 12.85
CA LEU A 264 -11.11 -0.91 12.74
C LEU A 264 -11.98 -1.00 14.02
N GLY A 265 -11.31 -0.82 15.16
CA GLY A 265 -11.93 -0.83 16.50
C GLY A 265 -12.63 0.47 16.90
N ALA A 266 -12.66 1.50 16.04
CA ALA A 266 -13.28 2.78 16.39
C ALA A 266 -14.75 2.61 16.80
N ALA A 267 -15.14 3.31 17.88
CA ALA A 267 -16.51 3.38 18.32
C ALA A 267 -17.33 4.18 17.30
N VAL A 268 -18.24 3.49 16.62
CA VAL A 268 -19.13 4.06 15.60
C VAL A 268 -20.53 4.38 16.15
N LYS A 269 -20.75 4.13 17.45
CA LYS A 269 -22.03 4.37 18.11
C LYS A 269 -22.33 5.87 18.20
N GLY A 270 -23.55 6.26 17.87
CA GLY A 270 -24.03 7.64 17.85
C GLY A 270 -23.66 8.42 16.60
N PHE A 271 -23.02 7.78 15.61
CA PHE A 271 -22.67 8.41 14.33
C PHE A 271 -23.67 8.10 13.21
N ALA A 272 -24.72 7.32 13.49
CA ALA A 272 -25.76 6.93 12.52
C ALA A 272 -25.16 6.27 11.27
N LEU A 273 -24.09 5.50 11.46
CA LEU A 273 -23.45 4.76 10.39
C LEU A 273 -24.16 3.43 10.16
N PRO A 274 -24.24 2.92 8.93
CA PRO A 274 -24.88 1.63 8.68
C PRO A 274 -24.17 0.45 9.37
N CYS A 275 -22.88 0.60 9.71
CA CYS A 275 -22.11 -0.39 10.46
C CYS A 275 -22.23 -0.28 11.98
N GLU A 276 -23.06 0.65 12.50
CA GLU A 276 -23.17 0.94 13.92
C GLU A 276 -23.57 -0.29 14.75
N ASP A 277 -24.52 -1.06 14.24
CA ASP A 277 -25.02 -2.30 14.86
C ASP A 277 -24.43 -3.56 14.20
N GLN A 278 -23.36 -3.41 13.42
CA GLN A 278 -22.71 -4.51 12.71
C GLN A 278 -21.39 -4.91 13.40
N PRO A 279 -20.97 -6.19 13.30
CA PRO A 279 -19.69 -6.62 13.84
C PRO A 279 -18.52 -5.88 13.17
N ILE A 280 -17.36 -5.85 13.83
CA ILE A 280 -16.14 -5.24 13.28
C ILE A 280 -15.68 -5.89 11.96
N SER A 281 -16.09 -7.13 11.69
CA SER A 281 -15.86 -7.84 10.43
C SER A 281 -16.67 -7.28 9.25
N ALA A 282 -17.74 -6.52 9.52
CA ALA A 282 -18.45 -5.77 8.49
C ALA A 282 -17.72 -4.48 8.11
N ARG A 283 -16.47 -4.28 8.56
CA ARG A 283 -15.67 -3.08 8.31
C ARG A 283 -14.38 -3.44 7.57
N MET A 284 -13.88 -2.50 6.79
CA MET A 284 -12.60 -2.58 6.11
C MET A 284 -11.76 -1.37 6.51
N ALA A 285 -10.52 -1.60 6.94
CA ALA A 285 -9.56 -0.53 7.13
C ALA A 285 -8.80 -0.27 5.84
N VAL A 286 -8.73 0.99 5.42
CA VAL A 286 -7.96 1.42 4.24
C VAL A 286 -6.85 2.33 4.73
N ILE A 287 -5.61 1.87 4.59
CA ILE A 287 -4.42 2.50 5.16
C ILE A 287 -3.65 3.17 4.03
N CYS A 288 -3.84 4.48 3.90
CA CYS A 288 -3.29 5.26 2.81
C CYS A 288 -1.93 5.85 3.14
N GLY A 289 -0.97 5.61 2.25
CA GLY A 289 0.43 5.98 2.34
C GLY A 289 1.03 6.16 0.93
N THR A 290 2.37 6.07 0.85
CA THR A 290 3.08 5.96 -0.43
C THR A 290 2.43 4.89 -1.33
N SER A 291 2.05 3.77 -0.71
CA SER A 291 1.14 2.72 -1.17
C SER A 291 -0.14 2.71 -0.31
N THR A 292 -1.18 1.99 -0.71
CA THR A 292 -2.41 1.85 0.09
C THR A 292 -2.71 0.38 0.37
N CYS A 293 -2.99 0.03 1.64
CA CYS A 293 -3.39 -1.32 2.05
C CYS A 293 -4.90 -1.36 2.36
N HIS A 294 -5.57 -2.43 1.95
CA HIS A 294 -6.98 -2.69 2.20
C HIS A 294 -7.09 -3.92 3.09
N MET A 295 -7.56 -3.74 4.31
CA MET A 295 -7.55 -4.77 5.35
C MET A 295 -8.97 -5.10 5.77
N ALA A 296 -9.38 -6.33 5.52
CA ALA A 296 -10.67 -6.85 5.94
C ALA A 296 -10.46 -8.09 6.83
N ILE A 297 -11.28 -8.22 7.87
CA ILE A 297 -11.21 -9.37 8.78
C ILE A 297 -12.46 -10.24 8.70
N SER A 298 -12.29 -11.54 8.94
CA SER A 298 -13.37 -12.52 8.95
C SER A 298 -13.17 -13.58 10.05
N GLU A 299 -14.25 -14.18 10.51
CA GLU A 299 -14.19 -15.28 11.49
C GLU A 299 -13.69 -16.59 10.87
N GLN A 300 -13.90 -16.75 9.56
CA GLN A 300 -13.50 -17.92 8.78
C GLN A 300 -12.44 -17.55 7.74
N PRO A 301 -11.57 -18.50 7.32
CA PRO A 301 -10.59 -18.25 6.28
C PRO A 301 -11.30 -18.03 4.93
N LEU A 302 -10.99 -16.90 4.27
CA LEU A 302 -11.51 -16.57 2.94
C LEU A 302 -10.34 -16.41 1.99
N PHE A 303 -10.30 -17.21 0.93
CA PHE A 303 -9.28 -17.12 -0.12
C PHE A 303 -9.80 -16.24 -1.25
N VAL A 304 -9.06 -15.17 -1.55
CA VAL A 304 -9.40 -14.20 -2.59
C VAL A 304 -8.27 -14.15 -3.60
N PRO A 305 -8.49 -14.48 -4.88
CA PRO A 305 -7.46 -14.40 -5.90
C PRO A 305 -6.83 -13.00 -5.96
N GLY A 306 -5.50 -12.94 -6.00
CA GLY A 306 -4.73 -11.69 -6.08
C GLY A 306 -4.77 -10.80 -4.83
N VAL A 307 -5.22 -11.34 -3.70
CA VAL A 307 -5.20 -10.71 -2.38
C VAL A 307 -4.38 -11.58 -1.43
N TRP A 308 -3.62 -10.97 -0.53
CA TRP A 308 -2.86 -11.72 0.47
C TRP A 308 -3.75 -12.19 1.61
N GLY A 309 -3.43 -13.34 2.18
CA GLY A 309 -4.23 -14.03 3.18
C GLY A 309 -4.96 -15.27 2.63
N PRO A 310 -5.79 -15.90 3.46
CA PRO A 310 -6.21 -15.45 4.79
C PRO A 310 -5.13 -15.70 5.87
N CYS A 311 -4.85 -14.68 6.68
CA CYS A 311 -3.82 -14.70 7.74
C CYS A 311 -4.47 -14.74 9.14
N LEU A 312 -4.41 -15.87 9.85
CA LEU A 312 -5.01 -16.03 11.17
C LEU A 312 -4.26 -15.23 12.25
N SER A 313 -4.99 -14.44 13.03
CA SER A 313 -4.48 -13.64 14.17
C SER A 313 -3.35 -12.67 13.80
N ALA A 314 -3.27 -12.27 12.53
CA ALA A 314 -2.22 -11.37 12.05
C ALA A 314 -2.46 -9.89 12.37
N MET A 315 -3.68 -9.50 12.76
CA MET A 315 -4.01 -8.12 13.16
C MET A 315 -4.94 -8.09 14.37
N VAL A 316 -6.09 -8.76 14.29
CA VAL A 316 -7.02 -8.93 15.42
C VAL A 316 -6.91 -10.38 15.92
N PRO A 317 -6.55 -10.64 17.18
CA PRO A 317 -6.45 -11.99 17.73
C PRO A 317 -7.74 -12.79 17.51
N GLY A 318 -7.61 -14.03 16.99
CA GLY A 318 -8.73 -14.93 16.70
C GLY A 318 -9.44 -14.70 15.36
N MET A 319 -9.10 -13.64 14.62
CA MET A 319 -9.72 -13.33 13.32
C MET A 319 -8.75 -13.59 12.16
N TRP A 320 -9.27 -13.90 10.98
CA TRP A 320 -8.51 -14.00 9.74
C TRP A 320 -8.44 -12.65 9.05
N LEU A 321 -7.25 -12.27 8.58
CA LEU A 321 -7.01 -11.06 7.81
C LEU A 321 -6.86 -11.38 6.31
N ASN A 322 -7.53 -10.59 5.48
CA ASN A 322 -7.21 -10.46 4.06
C ASN A 322 -6.64 -9.07 3.80
N GLU A 323 -5.52 -9.01 3.08
CA GLU A 323 -4.73 -7.80 2.84
C GLU A 323 -4.59 -7.55 1.32
N GLY A 324 -5.47 -6.72 0.78
CA GLY A 324 -5.33 -6.17 -0.57
C GLY A 324 -4.39 -4.97 -0.58
N GLY A 325 -3.87 -4.58 -1.74
CA GLY A 325 -3.05 -3.39 -1.82
C GLY A 325 -2.94 -2.75 -3.20
N GLN A 326 -2.64 -1.46 -3.20
CA GLN A 326 -2.24 -0.67 -4.36
C GLN A 326 -0.77 -0.26 -4.18
N SER A 327 0.11 -0.75 -5.06
CA SER A 327 1.56 -0.61 -4.92
C SER A 327 2.04 0.86 -4.93
N ALA A 328 1.38 1.71 -5.71
CA ALA A 328 1.68 3.14 -5.77
C ALA A 328 0.38 3.96 -5.70
N THR A 329 0.23 4.76 -4.64
CA THR A 329 -0.92 5.66 -4.48
C THR A 329 -0.46 7.09 -4.28
N GLY A 330 -0.01 7.47 -3.07
CA GLY A 330 0.66 8.75 -2.84
C GLY A 330 1.85 8.96 -3.79
N ARG A 331 2.65 7.91 -4.01
CA ARG A 331 3.79 7.98 -4.93
C ARG A 331 3.39 8.21 -6.39
N LEU A 332 2.25 7.66 -6.82
CA LEU A 332 1.75 7.89 -8.17
C LEU A 332 1.29 9.35 -8.32
N ILE A 333 0.56 9.87 -7.34
CA ILE A 333 0.14 11.27 -7.35
C ILE A 333 1.35 12.20 -7.40
N ASP A 334 2.34 11.97 -6.54
CA ASP A 334 3.60 12.72 -6.54
C ASP A 334 4.29 12.65 -7.90
N HIS A 335 4.41 11.45 -8.48
CA HIS A 335 5.03 11.24 -9.78
C HIS A 335 4.34 12.08 -10.86
N MET A 336 3.01 11.96 -10.97
CA MET A 336 2.22 12.64 -12.00
C MET A 336 2.29 14.16 -11.86
N VAL A 337 2.28 14.67 -10.63
CA VAL A 337 2.36 16.12 -10.36
C VAL A 337 3.78 16.65 -10.62
N GLN A 338 4.80 15.98 -10.09
CA GLN A 338 6.19 16.44 -10.15
C GLN A 338 6.80 16.29 -11.54
N SER A 339 6.34 15.32 -12.35
CA SER A 339 6.83 15.13 -13.73
C SER A 339 6.21 16.11 -14.73
N HIS A 340 5.14 16.82 -14.37
CA HIS A 340 4.45 17.71 -15.31
C HIS A 340 5.25 19.02 -15.52
N PRO A 341 5.38 19.54 -16.75
CA PRO A 341 6.13 20.78 -17.02
C PRO A 341 5.65 22.01 -16.21
N ALA A 342 4.35 22.09 -15.93
CA ALA A 342 3.76 23.15 -15.09
C ALA A 342 4.09 23.03 -13.59
N TYR A 343 4.83 22.02 -13.13
CA TYR A 343 5.15 21.83 -11.71
C TYR A 343 5.91 23.02 -11.11
N ALA A 344 6.86 23.61 -11.85
CA ALA A 344 7.58 24.79 -11.39
C ALA A 344 6.63 25.99 -11.18
N GLN A 345 5.66 26.18 -12.08
CA GLN A 345 4.64 27.21 -11.94
C GLN A 345 3.73 26.94 -10.74
N LEU A 346 3.32 25.68 -10.53
CA LEU A 346 2.56 25.27 -9.35
C LEU A 346 3.31 25.61 -8.06
N GLN A 347 4.61 25.26 -7.98
CA GLN A 347 5.42 25.55 -6.80
C GLN A 347 5.49 27.05 -6.49
N GLU A 348 5.67 27.88 -7.53
CA GLU A 348 5.72 29.33 -7.37
C GLU A 348 4.38 29.89 -6.87
N GLN A 349 3.27 29.49 -7.49
CA GLN A 349 1.94 29.97 -7.09
C GLN A 349 1.52 29.47 -5.70
N ALA A 350 1.94 28.27 -5.33
CA ALA A 350 1.61 27.70 -4.03
C ALA A 350 2.39 28.39 -2.89
N ARG A 351 3.66 28.79 -3.12
CA ARG A 351 4.48 29.55 -2.15
C ARG A 351 3.96 30.94 -1.82
N GLN A 352 3.14 31.53 -2.71
CA GLN A 352 2.57 32.85 -2.50
C GLN A 352 1.42 32.87 -1.46
N ARG A 353 1.03 31.70 -0.92
CA ARG A 353 -0.01 31.59 0.12
C ARG A 353 0.60 31.27 1.50
N PRO A 354 0.10 31.86 2.59
CA PRO A 354 0.59 31.65 3.95
C PRO A 354 0.08 30.33 4.56
N VAL A 355 0.44 29.19 3.97
CA VAL A 355 0.13 27.84 4.48
C VAL A 355 1.41 26.99 4.48
N ASP A 356 1.46 25.97 5.35
CA ASP A 356 2.60 25.08 5.56
C ASP A 356 3.08 24.40 4.26
N SER A 357 4.40 24.36 4.05
CA SER A 357 5.03 24.27 2.72
C SER A 357 4.82 22.96 1.94
N SER A 358 4.48 21.85 2.60
CA SER A 358 4.24 20.55 1.96
C SER A 358 2.76 20.29 1.59
N ILE A 359 1.82 21.10 2.09
CA ILE A 359 0.39 21.02 1.78
C ILE A 359 0.02 21.98 0.63
N LEU A 360 0.96 22.81 0.22
CA LEU A 360 0.78 23.90 -0.73
C LEU A 360 0.32 23.43 -2.11
N SER A 361 0.97 22.41 -2.68
CA SER A 361 0.74 21.99 -4.07
C SER A 361 -0.64 21.37 -4.27
N GLU A 362 -1.03 20.36 -3.49
CA GLU A 362 -2.35 19.73 -3.66
C GLU A 362 -3.48 20.62 -3.19
N HIS A 363 -3.29 21.41 -2.14
CA HIS A 363 -4.30 22.39 -1.74
C HIS A 363 -4.51 23.44 -2.85
N TYR A 364 -3.43 23.88 -3.50
CA TYR A 364 -3.54 24.73 -4.67
C TYR A 364 -4.31 24.04 -5.79
N LEU A 365 -3.92 22.82 -6.18
CA LEU A 365 -4.58 22.06 -7.26
C LEU A 365 -6.08 21.85 -6.99
N ASN A 366 -6.46 21.51 -5.75
CA ASN A 366 -7.86 21.34 -5.35
C ASN A 366 -8.67 22.63 -5.48
N ASN A 367 -8.11 23.77 -5.04
CA ASN A 367 -8.75 25.06 -5.19
C ASN A 367 -8.85 25.48 -6.66
N HIS A 368 -7.80 25.19 -7.45
CA HIS A 368 -7.77 25.47 -8.87
C HIS A 368 -8.84 24.67 -9.62
N LEU A 369 -8.96 23.37 -9.37
CA LEU A 369 -10.04 22.52 -9.88
C LEU A 369 -11.43 23.04 -9.49
N SER A 370 -11.60 23.47 -8.24
CA SER A 370 -12.86 24.05 -7.77
C SER A 370 -13.21 25.34 -8.54
N SER A 371 -12.21 26.18 -8.83
CA SER A 371 -12.37 27.38 -9.64
C SER A 371 -12.71 27.06 -11.10
N MET A 372 -12.09 26.03 -11.68
CA MET A 372 -12.35 25.59 -13.05
C MET A 372 -13.78 25.03 -13.21
N ALA A 373 -14.28 24.29 -12.20
CA ALA A 373 -15.60 23.67 -12.24
C ALA A 373 -16.75 24.68 -12.11
N GLY A 374 -16.53 25.81 -11.45
CA GLY A 374 -17.56 26.81 -11.11
C GLY A 374 -18.60 26.32 -10.08
N SER A 375 -18.74 25.02 -9.88
CA SER A 375 -19.55 24.36 -8.85
C SER A 375 -18.97 22.99 -8.50
N LEU A 376 -19.19 22.51 -7.27
CA LEU A 376 -18.71 21.20 -6.85
C LEU A 376 -19.34 20.04 -7.65
N SER A 377 -20.59 20.17 -8.09
CA SER A 377 -21.30 19.15 -8.87
C SER A 377 -20.70 18.90 -10.26
N ALA A 378 -19.86 19.82 -10.76
CA ALA A 378 -19.21 19.69 -12.06
C ALA A 378 -17.76 19.23 -11.96
N LEU A 379 -17.18 19.13 -10.75
CA LEU A 379 -15.76 18.87 -10.56
C LEU A 379 -15.35 17.50 -11.12
N ASP A 380 -16.11 16.44 -10.79
CA ASP A 380 -15.87 15.07 -11.24
C ASP A 380 -15.92 14.93 -12.77
N LEU A 381 -16.63 15.84 -13.45
CA LEU A 381 -16.82 15.85 -14.90
C LEU A 381 -15.71 16.61 -15.63
N LEU A 382 -14.90 17.43 -14.95
CA LEU A 382 -13.83 18.21 -15.58
C LEU A 382 -12.84 17.31 -16.36
N GLY A 383 -12.56 16.11 -15.82
CA GLY A 383 -11.65 15.13 -16.40
C GLY A 383 -12.32 14.12 -17.35
N SER A 384 -13.56 14.33 -17.83
CA SER A 384 -14.32 13.28 -18.53
C SER A 384 -13.65 12.72 -19.79
N GLY A 385 -12.74 13.47 -20.41
CA GLY A 385 -11.96 13.05 -21.58
C GLY A 385 -10.56 12.52 -21.25
N LEU A 386 -10.15 12.54 -19.98
CA LEU A 386 -8.81 12.17 -19.53
C LEU A 386 -8.90 10.99 -18.55
N HIS A 387 -8.23 9.89 -18.87
CA HIS A 387 -8.28 8.67 -18.07
C HIS A 387 -6.87 8.16 -17.76
N VAL A 388 -6.68 7.68 -16.54
CA VAL A 388 -5.42 7.08 -16.09
C VAL A 388 -5.66 5.61 -15.74
N TRP A 389 -4.79 4.72 -16.21
CA TRP A 389 -4.62 3.37 -15.69
C TRP A 389 -3.51 3.40 -14.65
N PRO A 390 -3.77 3.10 -13.36
CA PRO A 390 -2.87 3.49 -12.27
C PRO A 390 -1.71 2.51 -11.99
N ASP A 391 -1.62 1.38 -12.69
CA ASP A 391 -0.61 0.34 -12.42
C ASP A 391 0.78 0.70 -12.96
N PHE A 392 1.30 1.89 -12.64
CA PHE A 392 2.65 2.36 -13.02
C PHE A 392 3.77 1.51 -12.38
N HIS A 393 3.45 0.82 -11.29
CA HIS A 393 4.36 -0.05 -10.55
C HIS A 393 3.76 -1.47 -10.40
N GLY A 394 3.16 -1.97 -11.48
CA GLY A 394 2.41 -3.23 -11.46
C GLY A 394 1.11 -3.14 -10.66
N ASN A 395 0.33 -4.22 -10.69
CA ASN A 395 -0.87 -4.37 -9.89
C ASN A 395 -0.66 -5.41 -8.79
N ARG A 396 -0.70 -4.98 -7.53
CA ARG A 396 -0.69 -5.91 -6.39
C ARG A 396 -2.04 -6.61 -6.23
N SER A 397 -3.12 -5.85 -6.17
CA SER A 397 -4.47 -6.39 -6.05
C SER A 397 -5.47 -5.66 -6.96
N PRO A 398 -6.49 -6.37 -7.46
CA PRO A 398 -6.73 -7.82 -7.33
C PRO A 398 -6.09 -8.65 -8.46
N LEU A 399 -5.37 -8.05 -9.41
CA LEU A 399 -4.85 -8.77 -10.57
C LEU A 399 -3.59 -9.59 -10.25
N ALA A 400 -2.82 -9.15 -9.24
CA ALA A 400 -1.53 -9.74 -8.87
C ALA A 400 -0.62 -9.95 -10.08
N ASP A 401 -0.38 -8.86 -10.82
CA ASP A 401 0.49 -8.84 -11.98
C ASP A 401 1.50 -7.69 -11.84
N PRO A 402 2.75 -7.97 -11.42
CA PRO A 402 3.77 -6.95 -11.26
C PRO A 402 4.27 -6.39 -12.61
N THR A 403 3.93 -7.03 -13.74
CA THR A 403 4.41 -6.65 -15.08
C THR A 403 3.57 -5.53 -15.71
N LEU A 404 2.37 -5.27 -15.18
CA LEU A 404 1.50 -4.21 -15.66
C LEU A 404 2.17 -2.83 -15.58
N LYS A 405 1.79 -1.97 -16.53
CA LYS A 405 2.30 -0.60 -16.67
C LYS A 405 1.14 0.39 -16.74
N GLY A 406 1.44 1.61 -16.33
CA GLY A 406 0.51 2.73 -16.35
C GLY A 406 0.17 3.20 -17.76
N MET A 407 -0.98 3.86 -17.90
CA MET A 407 -1.42 4.45 -19.17
C MET A 407 -2.17 5.75 -18.90
N VAL A 408 -2.01 6.74 -19.79
CA VAL A 408 -2.80 7.98 -19.79
C VAL A 408 -3.44 8.14 -21.16
N ILE A 409 -4.77 8.28 -21.20
CA ILE A 409 -5.57 8.43 -22.42
C ILE A 409 -6.24 9.80 -22.37
N GLY A 410 -6.26 10.53 -23.50
CA GLY A 410 -6.91 11.84 -23.61
C GLY A 410 -5.96 13.03 -23.53
N LEU A 411 -4.67 12.82 -23.78
CA LEU A 411 -3.66 13.88 -23.78
C LEU A 411 -3.90 14.89 -24.91
N SER A 412 -3.73 16.17 -24.61
CA SER A 412 -3.66 17.26 -25.58
C SER A 412 -2.20 17.72 -25.77
N LEU A 413 -1.94 18.66 -26.69
CA LEU A 413 -0.64 19.30 -26.83
C LEU A 413 -0.40 20.44 -25.82
N SER A 414 -1.39 20.77 -24.98
CA SER A 414 -1.30 21.79 -23.94
C SER A 414 -0.57 21.25 -22.71
N GLN A 415 0.18 22.12 -22.03
CA GLN A 415 0.97 21.81 -20.83
C GLN A 415 0.80 22.89 -19.76
N SER A 416 -0.42 23.41 -19.64
CA SER A 416 -0.77 24.46 -18.69
C SER A 416 -0.96 23.93 -17.26
N LEU A 417 -1.20 24.84 -16.32
CA LEU A 417 -1.57 24.46 -14.97
C LEU A 417 -2.96 23.80 -14.89
N ASP A 418 -3.86 24.14 -15.81
CA ASP A 418 -5.18 23.48 -15.94
C ASP A 418 -4.98 22.02 -16.34
N ASP A 419 -4.09 21.75 -17.29
CA ASP A 419 -3.76 20.38 -17.72
C ASP A 419 -3.17 19.55 -16.57
N LEU A 420 -2.28 20.15 -15.76
CA LEU A 420 -1.75 19.51 -14.55
C LEU A 420 -2.85 19.19 -13.53
N ALA A 421 -3.76 20.14 -13.30
CA ALA A 421 -4.88 19.95 -12.39
C ALA A 421 -5.82 18.83 -12.85
N LEU A 422 -6.13 18.76 -14.14
CA LEU A 422 -6.92 17.68 -14.73
C LEU A 422 -6.21 16.33 -14.65
N LEU A 423 -4.90 16.28 -14.90
CA LEU A 423 -4.11 15.05 -14.77
C LEU A 423 -4.07 14.55 -13.33
N TYR A 424 -3.91 15.47 -12.37
CA TYR A 424 -4.01 15.19 -10.95
C TYR A 424 -5.39 14.61 -10.59
N LEU A 425 -6.48 15.25 -11.04
CA LEU A 425 -7.85 14.76 -10.84
C LEU A 425 -8.06 13.35 -11.42
N ALA A 426 -7.67 13.13 -12.68
CA ALA A 426 -7.80 11.84 -13.35
C ALA A 426 -6.99 10.73 -12.65
N THR A 427 -5.83 11.07 -12.09
CA THR A 427 -5.00 10.15 -11.29
C THR A 427 -5.71 9.76 -9.99
N VAL A 428 -6.29 10.73 -9.28
CA VAL A 428 -7.08 10.47 -8.07
C VAL A 428 -8.30 9.60 -8.39
N GLN A 429 -9.02 9.87 -9.48
CA GLN A 429 -10.15 9.08 -9.94
C GLN A 429 -9.75 7.64 -10.30
N ALA A 430 -8.63 7.45 -10.99
CA ALA A 430 -8.11 6.13 -11.34
C ALA A 430 -7.79 5.29 -10.10
N LEU A 431 -7.17 5.90 -9.09
CA LEU A 431 -6.90 5.27 -7.80
C LEU A 431 -8.19 4.91 -7.06
N ALA A 432 -9.21 5.76 -7.10
CA ALA A 432 -10.53 5.47 -6.51
C ALA A 432 -11.25 4.30 -7.20
N VAL A 433 -11.19 4.23 -8.53
CA VAL A 433 -11.74 3.11 -9.31
C VAL A 433 -10.99 1.81 -9.02
N SER A 434 -9.65 1.86 -8.94
CA SER A 434 -8.82 0.72 -8.56
C SER A 434 -9.13 0.24 -7.13
N HIS A 435 -9.34 1.16 -6.18
CA HIS A 435 -9.80 0.84 -4.83
C HIS A 435 -11.15 0.10 -4.86
N ARG A 436 -12.11 0.56 -5.67
CA ARG A 436 -13.40 -0.12 -5.82
C ARG A 436 -13.27 -1.56 -6.30
N PHE A 437 -12.34 -1.86 -7.22
CA PHE A 437 -12.09 -3.24 -7.64
C PHE A 437 -11.57 -4.09 -6.47
N CYS A 438 -10.61 -3.59 -5.69
CA CYS A 438 -10.10 -4.28 -4.51
C CYS A 438 -11.21 -4.55 -3.48
N VAL A 439 -12.04 -3.55 -3.19
CA VAL A 439 -13.16 -3.67 -2.25
C VAL A 439 -14.17 -4.72 -2.70
N ASN A 440 -14.55 -4.70 -3.98
CA ASN A 440 -15.52 -5.64 -4.52
C ASN A 440 -15.02 -7.08 -4.42
N ASP A 441 -13.74 -7.33 -4.74
CA ASP A 441 -13.16 -8.66 -4.67
C ASP A 441 -12.97 -9.14 -3.23
N LEU A 442 -12.64 -8.24 -2.29
CA LEU A 442 -12.60 -8.54 -0.85
C LEU A 442 -13.98 -8.80 -0.25
N ALA A 443 -15.01 -8.10 -0.73
CA ALA A 443 -16.39 -8.27 -0.28
C ALA A 443 -17.06 -9.50 -0.89
N ARG A 444 -16.68 -9.94 -2.10
CA ARG A 444 -17.35 -11.03 -2.82
C ARG A 444 -17.47 -12.37 -2.06
N PRO A 445 -16.47 -12.85 -1.31
CA PRO A 445 -16.58 -14.08 -0.53
C PRO A 445 -17.31 -13.88 0.79
N GLN A 446 -17.43 -12.62 1.24
CA GLN A 446 -18.20 -12.26 2.42
C GLN A 446 -19.65 -12.11 1.96
N THR A 447 -20.59 -12.87 2.52
CA THR A 447 -22.02 -12.76 2.17
C THR A 447 -22.65 -11.42 2.62
N ALA A 448 -21.84 -10.42 2.97
CA ALA A 448 -22.21 -9.14 3.55
C ALA A 448 -21.44 -7.98 2.89
N SER A 449 -22.05 -6.79 2.89
CA SER A 449 -21.40 -5.55 2.50
C SER A 449 -20.34 -5.13 3.52
N LEU A 450 -19.13 -4.81 3.06
CA LEU A 450 -18.08 -4.22 3.88
C LEU A 450 -18.30 -2.70 4.02
N HIS A 451 -17.95 -2.12 5.17
CA HIS A 451 -17.98 -0.68 5.43
C HIS A 451 -16.57 -0.12 5.55
N VAL A 452 -16.22 0.85 4.70
CA VAL A 452 -14.84 1.35 4.61
C VAL A 452 -14.57 2.41 5.68
N GLN A 453 -13.53 2.17 6.47
CA GLN A 453 -12.93 3.09 7.42
C GLN A 453 -11.54 3.47 6.91
N LEU A 454 -11.31 4.76 6.73
CA LEU A 454 -10.07 5.27 6.13
C LEU A 454 -9.11 5.77 7.21
N LEU A 455 -7.89 5.25 7.22
CA LEU A 455 -6.74 5.86 7.89
C LEU A 455 -5.80 6.48 6.88
N ARG A 456 -5.30 7.67 7.22
CA ARG A 456 -4.34 8.40 6.43
C ARG A 456 -3.01 8.50 7.18
N LEU A 457 -1.94 7.97 6.59
CA LEU A 457 -0.58 8.09 7.14
C LEU A 457 0.15 9.28 6.47
N PRO A 458 0.80 10.17 7.24
CA PRO A 458 1.67 11.18 6.68
C PRO A 458 2.84 10.56 5.90
N PRO A 459 3.30 11.17 4.78
CA PRO A 459 2.94 12.50 4.29
C PRO A 459 1.85 12.48 3.21
N CYS A 460 0.90 11.53 3.19
CA CYS A 460 -0.06 11.46 2.10
C CYS A 460 -1.03 12.63 2.10
N HIS A 461 -0.70 13.72 1.40
CA HIS A 461 -1.40 15.00 1.47
C HIS A 461 -2.60 15.10 0.50
N SER A 462 -2.76 14.13 -0.41
CA SER A 462 -3.56 14.27 -1.63
C SER A 462 -4.96 13.61 -1.63
N PHE A 463 -5.41 13.00 -0.52
CA PHE A 463 -6.64 12.18 -0.46
C PHE A 463 -7.97 12.96 -0.24
N HIS A 464 -7.96 14.30 -0.27
CA HIS A 464 -9.17 15.10 -0.01
C HIS A 464 -10.21 15.00 -1.15
N LEU A 465 -9.78 14.63 -2.36
CA LEU A 465 -10.65 14.37 -3.51
C LEU A 465 -11.12 12.91 -3.60
N LEU A 466 -10.28 11.94 -3.19
CA LEU A 466 -10.70 10.53 -3.11
C LEU A 466 -11.88 10.35 -2.15
N SER A 467 -11.96 11.18 -1.11
CA SER A 467 -13.15 11.26 -0.27
C SER A 467 -14.33 11.85 -1.06
N SER A 468 -14.25 13.07 -1.56
CA SER A 468 -15.39 13.73 -2.23
C SER A 468 -15.86 13.06 -3.56
N HIS A 469 -15.03 12.26 -4.24
CA HIS A 469 -15.32 11.64 -5.54
C HIS A 469 -15.68 10.15 -5.48
N LEU A 470 -15.97 9.61 -4.30
CA LEU A 470 -16.65 8.32 -4.18
C LEU A 470 -18.15 8.41 -4.56
N ASP A 471 -18.65 9.59 -4.94
CA ASP A 471 -20.05 9.86 -5.26
C ASP A 471 -20.59 9.43 -6.65
N PRO A 472 -19.83 8.85 -7.62
CA PRO A 472 -20.48 8.18 -8.75
C PRO A 472 -21.28 6.93 -8.34
N ALA A 473 -21.23 6.54 -7.06
CA ALA A 473 -21.59 5.21 -6.64
C ALA A 473 -22.65 5.17 -5.48
N GLY A 474 -23.13 6.32 -4.99
CA GLY A 474 -24.14 6.39 -3.91
C GLY A 474 -23.58 6.40 -2.47
N TYR A 475 -22.41 7.01 -2.27
CA TYR A 475 -21.63 6.98 -1.04
C TYR A 475 -21.66 8.35 -0.37
N ALA A 476 -22.35 8.50 0.78
CA ALA A 476 -22.44 9.78 1.48
C ALA A 476 -21.26 9.99 2.46
N PRO A 477 -20.55 11.13 2.41
CA PRO A 477 -19.63 11.55 3.47
C PRO A 477 -20.36 12.04 4.72
N TYR A 478 -19.80 11.77 5.90
CA TYR A 478 -20.17 12.44 7.16
C TYR A 478 -18.99 13.30 7.66
N PHE A 479 -19.22 14.60 7.83
CA PHE A 479 -18.26 15.55 8.40
C PHE A 479 -18.87 16.23 9.63
N ARG A 480 -18.22 16.12 10.79
CA ARG A 480 -18.40 17.10 11.88
C ARG A 480 -17.15 17.18 12.75
N GLY A 481 -16.37 18.24 12.56
CA GLY A 481 -15.29 18.62 13.47
C GLY A 481 -15.87 19.26 14.73
N ASN A 482 -15.28 18.95 15.88
CA ASN A 482 -15.65 19.54 17.17
C ASN A 482 -15.09 20.98 17.20
N GLU A 483 -15.96 22.00 17.12
CA GLU A 483 -15.59 23.41 17.29
C GLU A 483 -15.15 23.66 18.73
N LYS A 484 -13.89 23.34 19.08
CA LYS A 484 -13.22 23.86 20.30
C LYS A 484 -11.73 23.49 20.42
N SER A 485 -10.94 23.65 19.35
CA SER A 485 -9.49 23.96 19.50
C SER A 485 -8.88 24.36 18.16
N ARG A 486 -8.76 25.66 17.89
CA ARG A 486 -7.90 26.16 16.82
C ARG A 486 -6.45 25.93 17.25
N THR A 487 -5.63 25.42 16.32
CA THR A 487 -4.22 25.01 16.41
C THR A 487 -3.95 23.61 16.99
N ARG A 488 -3.84 22.59 16.10
CA ARG A 488 -2.93 21.42 16.16
C ARG A 488 -3.21 20.52 14.94
N HIS A 489 -2.16 19.98 14.33
CA HIS A 489 -2.27 18.96 13.27
C HIS A 489 -3.12 17.79 13.76
N GLN A 490 -4.29 17.56 13.14
CA GLN A 490 -5.18 16.44 13.48
C GLN A 490 -5.25 15.46 12.31
N ASN A 491 -4.87 14.20 12.59
CA ASN A 491 -5.27 13.04 11.80
C ASN A 491 -6.80 12.99 11.78
N SER A 492 -7.41 12.96 10.60
CA SER A 492 -8.87 12.94 10.43
C SER A 492 -9.32 11.55 9.98
N LEU A 493 -10.30 10.97 10.68
CA LEU A 493 -10.95 9.69 10.36
C LEU A 493 -12.13 9.96 9.41
N PHE A 494 -12.23 9.22 8.29
CA PHE A 494 -13.34 9.35 7.32
C PHE A 494 -14.08 8.00 7.16
N LEU A 495 -15.40 8.04 7.05
CA LEU A 495 -16.30 6.88 7.05
C LEU A 495 -17.20 6.90 5.81
N TRP A 496 -17.35 5.76 5.11
CA TRP A 496 -18.08 5.67 3.84
C TRP A 496 -19.08 4.48 3.78
N ARG A 497 -20.19 4.66 3.04
CA ARG A 497 -21.23 3.66 2.72
C ARG A 497 -20.74 2.66 1.66
N LEU A 498 -21.37 1.49 1.49
CA LEU A 498 -21.24 0.61 0.32
C LEU A 498 -22.62 -0.03 0.12
N GLU A 499 -23.32 0.29 -0.96
CA GLU A 499 -24.58 -0.39 -1.30
C GLU A 499 -24.40 -1.28 -2.51
N GLN A 500 -24.60 -2.60 -2.33
CA GLN A 500 -24.83 -3.49 -3.46
C GLN A 500 -26.26 -3.31 -3.96
N LYS A 501 -26.43 -2.77 -5.16
CA LYS A 501 -27.62 -3.07 -5.96
C LYS A 501 -27.41 -4.44 -6.60
N SER A 502 -28.22 -5.41 -6.19
CA SER A 502 -28.24 -6.76 -6.76
C SER A 502 -28.67 -6.70 -8.23
N SER A 503 -27.70 -6.65 -9.14
CA SER A 503 -27.90 -7.10 -10.52
C SER A 503 -26.77 -8.06 -10.87
N VAL A 504 -27.14 -9.33 -10.99
CA VAL A 504 -26.25 -10.40 -11.45
C VAL A 504 -25.80 -10.06 -12.87
N CYS A 505 -24.54 -9.67 -13.04
CA CYS A 505 -23.92 -9.50 -14.34
C CYS A 505 -23.04 -10.73 -14.62
N PRO A 506 -23.24 -11.47 -15.72
CA PRO A 506 -22.46 -12.68 -15.98
C PRO A 506 -20.99 -12.37 -16.32
N ASP A 507 -20.13 -13.30 -15.91
CA ASP A 507 -18.66 -13.32 -16.01
C ASP A 507 -18.06 -12.71 -17.30
N PRO A 508 -17.19 -11.67 -17.20
CA PRO A 508 -16.45 -11.12 -18.34
C PRO A 508 -15.58 -12.12 -19.09
N ARG A 509 -15.16 -13.23 -18.44
CA ARG A 509 -14.29 -14.26 -19.04
C ARG A 509 -15.02 -15.12 -20.08
N GLN A 510 -16.35 -15.14 -20.09
CA GLN A 510 -17.12 -15.85 -21.14
C GLN A 510 -17.15 -15.09 -22.48
N ARG A 511 -17.04 -13.76 -22.48
CA ARG A 511 -17.05 -12.98 -23.72
C ARG A 511 -15.74 -13.07 -24.51
N TYR A 512 -14.61 -13.24 -23.82
CA TYR A 512 -13.31 -13.38 -24.49
C TYR A 512 -13.12 -14.74 -25.18
N ARG A 513 -13.76 -15.82 -24.68
CA ARG A 513 -13.73 -17.14 -25.33
C ARG A 513 -14.67 -17.25 -26.53
N ALA A 514 -15.74 -16.45 -26.59
CA ALA A 514 -16.66 -16.43 -27.72
C ALA A 514 -16.12 -15.67 -28.94
N ALA A 515 -15.16 -14.75 -28.75
CA ALA A 515 -14.59 -13.95 -29.84
C ALA A 515 -13.41 -14.63 -30.59
N CYS A 516 -12.83 -15.71 -30.04
CA CYS A 516 -11.68 -16.41 -30.64
C CYS A 516 -11.96 -17.87 -31.06
N GLY A 517 -13.23 -18.27 -31.15
CA GLY A 517 -13.64 -19.66 -31.40
C GLY A 517 -14.42 -19.86 -32.69
N ALA A 518 -13.85 -19.57 -33.86
CA ALA A 518 -14.43 -19.97 -35.15
C ALA A 518 -13.35 -20.13 -36.24
N ALA A 519 -12.52 -21.16 -36.11
CA ALA A 519 -11.85 -21.78 -37.26
C ALA A 519 -11.60 -23.26 -36.93
N ARG A 520 -12.44 -24.15 -37.48
CA ARG A 520 -12.12 -25.58 -37.55
C ARG A 520 -11.11 -25.79 -38.69
N PRO A 521 -10.15 -26.71 -38.56
CA PRO A 521 -9.17 -26.99 -39.60
C PRO A 521 -9.73 -28.00 -40.60
N ASP A 522 -9.75 -27.65 -41.88
CA ASP A 522 -9.76 -28.63 -42.96
C ASP A 522 -8.32 -29.07 -43.24
N GLY A 523 -8.16 -30.39 -43.40
CA GLY A 523 -6.87 -31.05 -43.53
C GLY A 523 -6.19 -30.83 -44.89
N GLY A 524 -4.86 -30.85 -44.86
CA GLY A 524 -4.03 -30.93 -46.06
C GLY A 524 -2.56 -31.09 -45.68
N ARG A 525 -2.04 -32.33 -45.74
CA ARG A 525 -0.61 -32.65 -45.66
C ARG A 525 0.10 -32.17 -46.94
N VAL A 526 1.27 -31.54 -46.83
CA VAL A 526 2.45 -31.79 -47.68
C VAL A 526 3.72 -31.40 -46.91
N ALA A 527 4.79 -32.19 -47.07
CA ALA A 527 6.07 -32.15 -46.38
C ALA A 527 7.20 -31.47 -47.21
N GLY A 528 8.32 -31.15 -46.53
CA GLY A 528 9.66 -30.88 -47.08
C GLY A 528 9.91 -29.42 -47.46
N SER A 529 11.08 -28.80 -47.33
CA SER A 529 12.42 -29.14 -46.82
C SER A 529 13.30 -27.88 -47.01
N SER A 530 14.43 -27.81 -46.28
CA SER A 530 15.66 -27.03 -46.54
C SER A 530 15.67 -25.48 -46.53
N SER A 531 16.19 -24.94 -45.41
CA SER A 531 17.32 -24.00 -45.14
C SER A 531 17.91 -23.07 -46.24
N PRO A 532 18.83 -22.12 -45.92
CA PRO A 532 18.54 -20.66 -45.93
C PRO A 532 19.54 -19.85 -46.79
N GLY A 533 19.40 -18.52 -46.86
CA GLY A 533 20.54 -17.67 -47.21
C GLY A 533 20.25 -16.27 -47.75
N CYS A 534 20.83 -15.28 -47.05
CA CYS A 534 21.38 -14.00 -47.54
C CYS A 534 20.44 -12.95 -48.16
N ALA A 535 20.75 -11.66 -48.18
CA ALA A 535 21.54 -10.73 -47.38
C ALA A 535 21.43 -9.38 -48.13
N CYS A 536 21.10 -8.31 -47.40
CA CYS A 536 21.79 -7.02 -47.41
C CYS A 536 22.00 -6.17 -48.70
N VAL A 537 21.42 -4.96 -48.62
CA VAL A 537 21.90 -3.59 -48.96
C VAL A 537 21.73 -2.99 -50.39
N PRO A 538 21.84 -1.64 -50.59
CA PRO A 538 20.70 -0.79 -50.99
C PRO A 538 21.04 0.23 -52.12
N GLY A 539 20.18 1.22 -52.34
CA GLY A 539 20.65 2.59 -52.61
C GLY A 539 20.02 3.37 -53.76
N LEU A 540 19.71 4.65 -53.43
CA LEU A 540 19.71 5.86 -54.28
C LEU A 540 18.56 5.98 -55.32
N GLN A 541 17.95 7.13 -55.60
CA GLN A 541 18.26 8.53 -55.35
C GLN A 541 17.01 9.40 -55.64
N GLN A 542 16.88 10.54 -54.97
CA GLN A 542 15.95 11.65 -55.25
C GLN A 542 16.25 12.26 -56.64
N HIS A 543 15.35 12.94 -57.37
CA HIS A 543 14.81 14.29 -57.14
C HIS A 543 14.03 14.76 -58.43
N PRO A 544 13.49 16.00 -58.56
CA PRO A 544 12.07 16.34 -58.48
C PRO A 544 11.47 16.94 -59.79
N GLY A 545 10.19 17.34 -59.78
CA GLY A 545 9.57 18.11 -60.85
C GLY A 545 8.17 18.61 -60.48
N GLU A 546 7.94 19.91 -60.66
CA GLU A 546 6.88 20.72 -60.07
C GLU A 546 5.90 21.24 -61.15
N VAL A 547 4.77 21.76 -60.68
CA VAL A 547 3.85 22.79 -61.23
C VAL A 547 2.68 22.45 -62.20
N THR A 548 1.54 23.07 -61.85
CA THR A 548 0.33 23.48 -62.60
C THR A 548 -0.70 22.37 -62.90
N GLY A 549 -2.02 22.53 -62.76
CA GLY A 549 -2.90 23.67 -62.49
C GLY A 549 -4.26 23.39 -63.18
N THR A 550 -5.35 23.92 -62.62
CA THR A 550 -6.69 24.14 -63.20
C THR A 550 -7.77 23.03 -63.21
N ASP A 551 -8.89 23.42 -62.58
CA ASP A 551 -10.32 23.28 -62.93
C ASP A 551 -11.14 21.99 -62.66
N ALA A 552 -12.25 22.23 -61.94
CA ALA A 552 -13.34 21.34 -61.52
C ALA A 552 -14.42 21.17 -62.63
N PRO A 553 -15.66 20.68 -62.39
CA PRO A 553 -16.24 19.76 -61.39
C PRO A 553 -17.10 18.62 -62.04
N ALA A 554 -17.68 17.70 -61.26
CA ALA A 554 -19.10 17.28 -61.31
C ALA A 554 -19.39 15.82 -60.85
N ALA A 555 -20.55 15.68 -60.19
CA ALA A 555 -21.35 14.47 -59.92
C ALA A 555 -20.72 13.41 -59.00
N GLY A 556 -21.31 12.98 -57.88
CA GLY A 556 -22.71 12.90 -57.51
C GLY A 556 -23.06 11.43 -57.28
N HIS A 557 -23.20 10.99 -56.03
CA HIS A 557 -23.97 9.78 -55.69
C HIS A 557 -24.34 9.79 -54.19
N MET A 558 -25.63 10.01 -53.93
CA MET A 558 -26.35 9.52 -52.76
C MET A 558 -26.69 8.05 -52.97
N VAL A 559 -26.39 7.16 -52.01
CA VAL A 559 -27.22 5.99 -51.68
C VAL A 559 -27.18 5.73 -50.17
N SER A 560 -28.37 5.54 -49.64
CA SER A 560 -28.77 5.26 -48.26
C SER A 560 -28.26 3.95 -47.67
N SER A 561 -28.05 3.91 -46.35
CA SER A 561 -28.48 2.77 -45.52
C SER A 561 -28.79 3.22 -44.08
N HIS A 562 -29.93 2.78 -43.58
CA HIS A 562 -30.40 2.76 -42.18
C HIS A 562 -30.34 1.28 -41.71
N PRO A 563 -30.52 0.88 -40.42
CA PRO A 563 -30.89 1.64 -39.22
C PRO A 563 -30.20 1.15 -37.88
N ARG A 564 -30.66 1.70 -36.75
CA ARG A 564 -30.59 1.16 -35.35
C ARG A 564 -29.26 1.20 -34.59
N LEU A 565 -29.03 2.29 -33.84
CA LEU A 565 -28.30 2.29 -32.55
C LEU A 565 -28.36 3.69 -31.90
N LEU A 566 -29.55 4.15 -31.52
CA LEU A 566 -29.70 5.43 -30.80
C LEU A 566 -31.02 5.41 -30.03
N GLN A 567 -31.04 4.70 -28.90
CA GLN A 567 -32.03 4.83 -27.84
C GLN A 567 -31.58 3.96 -26.66
N LEU A 568 -30.68 4.49 -25.81
CA LEU A 568 -30.42 3.94 -24.48
C LEU A 568 -29.69 4.96 -23.59
N PHE A 569 -30.13 6.22 -23.57
CA PHE A 569 -29.77 7.16 -22.50
C PHE A 569 -30.92 8.13 -22.27
N THR A 570 -31.84 7.75 -21.40
CA THR A 570 -32.78 8.69 -20.76
C THR A 570 -32.23 9.08 -19.38
N PRO A 571 -32.24 10.37 -19.00
CA PRO A 571 -31.73 10.84 -17.72
C PRO A 571 -32.78 10.56 -16.64
N LEU A 572 -32.43 9.78 -15.62
CA LEU A 572 -33.24 9.67 -14.41
C LEU A 572 -32.99 10.89 -13.53
N SER A 573 -34.08 11.59 -13.26
CA SER A 573 -34.18 12.89 -12.60
C SER A 573 -33.55 12.91 -11.20
N PHE A 574 -32.64 13.87 -10.98
CA PHE A 574 -32.16 14.26 -9.65
C PHE A 574 -32.90 15.52 -9.21
N SER A 575 -33.84 15.35 -8.29
CA SER A 575 -34.34 16.41 -7.41
C SER A 575 -34.30 15.82 -6.01
N PHE A 576 -33.65 16.51 -5.07
CA PHE A 576 -34.09 16.80 -3.69
C PHE A 576 -32.90 17.37 -2.84
N TYR A 577 -33.02 18.66 -2.48
CA TYR A 577 -32.48 19.42 -1.32
C TYR A 577 -30.95 19.51 -1.12
N ILE A 578 -30.27 20.68 -1.10
CA ILE A 578 -30.42 21.97 -0.36
C ILE A 578 -30.55 21.80 1.16
N SER A 579 -29.42 21.97 1.87
CA SER A 579 -29.24 22.94 2.98
C SER A 579 -27.96 22.61 3.76
N LEU A 580 -26.95 23.48 3.68
CA LEU A 580 -26.06 23.95 4.75
C LEU A 580 -24.69 24.28 4.15
N LEU A 581 -24.50 25.53 3.72
CA LEU A 581 -23.22 26.27 3.69
C LEU A 581 -23.44 27.65 3.05
N GLN A 582 -24.24 28.47 3.73
CA GLN A 582 -24.26 29.92 3.53
C GLN A 582 -23.55 30.64 4.69
N LEU A 583 -22.62 29.95 5.38
CA LEU A 583 -21.89 30.45 6.56
C LEU A 583 -20.52 29.76 6.75
N LEU A 584 -19.74 29.68 5.67
CA LEU A 584 -18.26 29.72 5.66
C LEU A 584 -17.86 30.71 4.57
#